data_AF-A0A3M2HG78-F1
#
_entry.id   AF-A0A3M2HG78-F1
#
_cell.length_a   1.000
_cell.length_b   1.000
_cell.length_c   1.000
_cell.angle_alpha   90.00
_cell.angle_beta   90.00
_cell.angle_gamma   90.00
#
_symmetry.space_group_name_H-M   'P 1'
#
loop_
_entity.id
_entity.type
_entity.pdbx_description
1 polymer ?
#
loop_
_entity_poly.entity_id
_entity_poly.type
_entity_poly.pdbx_seq_one_letter_code
_entity_poly.pdbx_strand_id
1 'polypeptide(L)'
;MKVSVSGRVTLFRPEFLSITAGVIGAALVFAVTLIALLSAPPAAGPLIRFFQAIFPGYALTPVGLVVGIFWAFIYGFVFGFMVGWLYTWLINKKVRQAAQDVFDYDPTQTVNVIQAGEGDEPYTIVLVANPAIKRHDGSYEPDPIIEDEDLFVRVVTRCLRSFANNELLRLPEILPRLKLVTVFAREEAQRRPEDANALCQEVPETIILAPRPETDSVIYQYVKNAGVPYADVIMVLSGHKRFIQSSARFTQEARKEDSPANQGQPFRFSFTENFDDPVNGRIHAYCARVPGVAALSAWDDRLKTPVHEFAHAMSSVENGAIVDEYLDSYVESTEAALHNTILNRKLRANPTDPVPKLFGKYQLGNGPIVEYYSDRARTDKEPDWRSYVPEKPHPGISCIMDLAYFDYRYDKLIFDFMYDRLLTKLNRSGSCRNS
;
A
#
# COMPACT_ATOMS: atom_id res chain seq x y z
N MET A 1 -5.50 -6.31 25.09
CA MET A 1 -5.64 -5.61 23.80
C MET A 1 -4.60 -6.19 22.85
N LYS A 2 -4.98 -7.13 21.97
CA LYS A 2 -4.05 -7.72 20.99
C LYS A 2 -3.97 -6.76 19.81
N VAL A 3 -2.89 -6.01 19.71
CA VAL A 3 -2.58 -5.22 18.52
C VAL A 3 -2.13 -6.22 17.45
N SER A 4 -3.07 -6.75 16.64
CA SER A 4 -2.69 -7.48 15.43
C SER A 4 -2.22 -6.46 14.40
N VAL A 5 -0.95 -6.07 14.51
CA VAL A 5 -0.17 -5.67 13.34
C VAL A 5 -0.31 -6.83 12.34
N SER A 6 -0.66 -6.54 11.08
CA SER A 6 -0.72 -7.57 10.04
C SER A 6 0.53 -8.44 10.16
N GLY A 7 0.36 -9.73 10.49
CA GLY A 7 1.46 -10.63 10.90
C GLY A 7 2.50 -10.90 9.83
N ARG A 8 2.40 -10.22 8.67
CA ARG A 8 3.25 -10.37 7.51
C ARG A 8 4.32 -9.29 7.41
N VAL A 9 4.17 -8.17 8.13
CA VAL A 9 5.16 -7.10 8.15
C VAL A 9 5.30 -6.52 9.55
N THR A 10 6.44 -6.77 10.17
CA THR A 10 6.85 -6.05 11.38
C THR A 10 8.07 -5.20 11.06
N LEU A 11 7.85 -3.92 10.77
CA LEU A 11 8.87 -2.94 11.14
C LEU A 11 9.05 -3.03 12.65
N PHE A 12 10.29 -3.27 13.08
CA PHE A 12 10.60 -3.34 14.50
C PHE A 12 10.33 -1.99 15.14
N ARG A 13 9.17 -1.86 15.81
CA ARG A 13 8.91 -0.76 16.72
C ARG A 13 9.85 -0.92 17.91
N PRO A 14 10.82 0.00 18.10
CA PRO A 14 11.83 -0.12 19.15
C PRO A 14 11.22 -0.35 20.54
N GLU A 15 10.04 0.22 20.80
CA GLU A 15 9.32 0.14 22.07
C GLU A 15 8.78 -1.27 22.35
N PHE A 16 8.25 -1.97 21.35
CA PHE A 16 7.76 -3.33 21.55
C PHE A 16 8.90 -4.34 21.58
N LEU A 17 9.93 -4.13 20.76
CA LEU A 17 11.11 -4.99 20.74
C LEU A 17 11.90 -4.88 22.04
N SER A 18 12.04 -3.68 22.61
CA SER A 18 12.70 -3.46 23.90
C SER A 18 11.98 -4.19 25.03
N ILE A 19 10.66 -4.02 25.17
CA ILE A 19 9.88 -4.72 26.21
C ILE A 19 10.01 -6.24 26.05
N THR A 20 9.86 -6.75 24.83
CA THR A 20 9.95 -8.18 24.54
C THR A 20 11.33 -8.74 24.89
N ALA A 21 12.39 -8.08 24.45
CA ALA A 21 13.77 -8.47 24.74
C ALA A 21 14.08 -8.39 26.25
N GLY A 22 13.55 -7.39 26.95
CA GLY A 22 13.65 -7.27 28.41
C GLY A 22 12.97 -8.44 29.12
N VAL A 23 11.74 -8.79 28.76
CA VAL A 23 11.02 -9.94 29.34
C VAL A 23 11.76 -11.25 29.08
N ILE A 24 12.27 -11.46 27.86
CA ILE A 24 13.06 -12.65 27.51
C ILE A 24 14.35 -12.70 28.36
N GLY A 25 15.05 -11.58 28.50
CA GLY A 25 16.26 -11.49 29.34
C GLY A 25 15.99 -11.84 30.80
N ALA A 26 14.92 -11.27 31.37
CA ALA A 26 14.43 -11.59 32.72
C ALA A 26 14.11 -13.08 32.89
N ALA A 27 13.33 -13.65 31.96
CA ALA A 27 12.96 -15.06 31.98
C ALA A 27 14.18 -15.98 31.88
N LEU A 28 15.19 -15.61 31.08
CA LEU A 28 16.43 -16.36 30.91
C LEU A 28 17.28 -16.37 32.20
N VAL A 29 17.45 -15.23 32.87
CA VAL A 29 18.13 -15.18 34.18
C VAL A 29 17.39 -16.04 35.21
N PHE A 30 16.06 -15.99 35.23
CA PHE A 30 15.26 -16.82 36.12
C PHE A 30 15.48 -18.31 35.86
N ALA A 31 15.37 -18.74 34.60
CA ALA A 31 15.58 -20.12 34.20
C ALA A 31 16.99 -20.62 34.52
N VAL A 32 18.03 -19.82 34.22
CA VAL A 32 19.42 -20.16 34.54
C VAL A 32 19.63 -20.29 36.05
N THR A 33 19.04 -19.39 36.85
CA THR A 33 19.12 -19.48 38.31
C THR A 33 18.43 -20.73 38.83
N LEU A 34 17.27 -21.10 38.27
CA LEU A 34 16.56 -22.33 38.63
C LEU A 34 17.39 -23.58 38.29
N ILE A 35 17.99 -23.63 37.11
CA ILE A 35 18.88 -24.71 36.70
C ILE A 35 20.09 -24.80 37.64
N ALA A 36 20.68 -23.66 38.00
CA ALA A 36 21.81 -23.58 38.92
C ALA A 36 21.45 -24.10 40.32
N LEU A 37 20.25 -23.79 40.83
CA LEU A 37 19.74 -24.29 42.11
C LEU A 37 19.51 -25.82 42.10
N LEU A 38 19.10 -26.38 40.97
CA LEU A 38 18.84 -27.82 40.81
C LEU A 38 20.11 -28.62 40.49
N SER A 39 21.19 -27.95 40.07
CA SER A 39 22.46 -28.58 39.70
C SER A 39 23.34 -28.81 40.93
N ALA A 40 24.17 -29.87 40.89
CA ALA A 40 25.13 -30.12 41.96
C ALA A 40 26.14 -28.95 42.09
N PRO A 41 26.59 -28.61 43.32
CA PRO A 41 27.40 -27.41 43.60
C PRO A 41 28.64 -27.19 42.70
N PRO A 42 29.41 -28.22 42.29
CA PRO A 42 30.58 -28.00 41.44
C PRO A 42 30.23 -27.52 40.02
N ALA A 43 29.06 -27.90 39.50
CA ALA A 43 28.69 -27.67 38.10
C ALA A 43 28.16 -26.24 37.85
N ALA A 44 27.49 -25.62 38.84
CA ALA A 44 26.89 -24.29 38.69
C ALA A 44 27.88 -23.13 38.91
N GLY A 45 29.01 -23.39 39.56
CA GLY A 45 29.94 -22.35 40.02
C GLY A 45 30.48 -21.40 38.94
N PRO A 46 30.91 -21.87 37.75
CA PRO A 46 31.34 -20.99 36.67
C PRO A 46 30.21 -20.11 36.12
N LEU A 47 29.01 -20.69 35.95
CA LEU A 47 27.85 -19.98 35.42
C LEU A 47 27.39 -18.88 36.38
N ILE A 48 27.29 -19.17 37.67
CA ILE A 48 26.92 -18.17 38.68
C ILE A 48 27.92 -17.00 38.69
N ARG A 49 29.23 -17.28 38.63
CA ARG A 49 30.27 -16.23 38.59
C ARG A 49 30.15 -15.34 37.36
N PHE A 50 29.79 -15.91 36.20
CA PHE A 50 29.51 -15.13 35.00
C PHE A 50 28.34 -14.16 35.19
N PHE A 51 27.22 -14.62 35.76
CA PHE A 51 26.06 -13.76 36.02
C PHE A 51 26.35 -12.70 37.09
N GLN A 52 27.13 -13.03 38.12
CA GLN A 52 27.57 -12.06 39.14
C GLN A 52 28.43 -10.94 38.56
N ALA A 53 29.25 -11.24 37.55
CA ALA A 53 30.07 -10.24 36.87
C ALA A 53 29.23 -9.29 36.00
N ILE A 54 28.14 -9.78 35.41
CA ILE A 54 27.30 -9.01 34.48
C ILE A 54 26.20 -8.23 35.21
N PHE A 55 25.59 -8.82 36.25
CA PHE A 55 24.42 -8.29 36.93
C PHE A 55 24.78 -7.80 38.35
N PRO A 56 24.92 -6.48 38.57
CA PRO A 56 25.29 -5.95 39.87
C PRO A 56 24.30 -6.36 40.96
N GLY A 57 24.80 -6.99 42.03
CA GLY A 57 23.98 -7.46 43.15
C GLY A 57 23.28 -8.81 42.90
N TYR A 58 23.53 -9.47 41.77
CA TYR A 58 23.09 -10.85 41.57
C TYR A 58 23.80 -11.80 42.53
N ALA A 59 23.04 -12.70 43.11
CA ALA A 59 23.52 -13.80 43.94
C ALA A 59 22.50 -14.94 43.88
N LEU A 60 22.92 -16.16 44.22
CA LEU A 60 22.04 -17.32 44.32
C LEU A 60 21.18 -17.29 45.60
N THR A 61 20.44 -16.20 45.78
CA THR A 61 19.51 -15.94 46.89
C THR A 61 18.21 -15.39 46.31
N PRO A 62 17.07 -15.46 47.03
CA PRO A 62 15.81 -14.90 46.53
C PRO A 62 15.92 -13.41 46.16
N VAL A 63 16.62 -12.62 46.97
CA VAL A 63 16.83 -11.18 46.72
C VAL A 63 17.78 -10.98 45.52
N GLY A 64 18.89 -11.71 45.47
CA GLY A 64 19.85 -11.63 44.37
C GLY A 64 19.24 -12.03 43.02
N LEU A 65 18.31 -12.99 43.02
CA LEU A 65 17.53 -13.36 41.85
C LEU A 65 16.63 -12.23 41.36
N VAL A 66 15.87 -11.58 42.24
CA VAL A 66 15.01 -10.44 41.87
C VAL A 66 15.85 -9.31 41.28
N VAL A 67 17.00 -9.00 41.90
CA VAL A 67 17.95 -7.99 41.39
C VAL A 67 18.50 -8.39 40.02
N GLY A 68 18.87 -9.67 39.84
CA GLY A 68 19.33 -10.19 38.55
C GLY A 68 18.28 -10.08 37.45
N ILE A 69 17.03 -10.47 37.75
CA ILE A 69 15.89 -10.36 36.82
C ILE A 69 15.68 -8.91 36.39
N PHE A 70 15.73 -7.98 37.35
CA PHE A 70 15.60 -6.55 37.06
C PHE A 70 16.70 -6.06 36.10
N TRP A 71 17.98 -6.35 36.38
CA TRP A 71 19.06 -5.94 35.48
C TRP A 71 18.99 -6.61 34.11
N ALA A 72 18.61 -7.88 34.04
CA ALA A 72 18.41 -8.59 32.79
C ALA A 72 17.30 -7.98 31.94
N PHE A 73 16.21 -7.55 32.59
CA PHE A 73 15.16 -6.79 31.94
C PHE A 73 15.70 -5.49 31.37
N ILE A 74 16.45 -4.71 32.16
CA ILE A 74 17.03 -3.44 31.71
C ILE A 74 18.00 -3.64 30.53
N TYR A 75 18.90 -4.61 30.60
CA TYR A 75 19.84 -4.89 29.51
C TYR A 75 19.13 -5.38 28.26
N GLY A 76 18.16 -6.30 28.39
CA GLY A 76 17.33 -6.74 27.28
C GLY A 76 16.52 -5.60 26.67
N PHE A 77 15.99 -4.70 27.50
CA PHE A 77 15.24 -3.52 27.07
C PHE A 77 16.12 -2.57 26.25
N VAL A 78 17.26 -2.16 26.79
CA VAL A 78 18.19 -1.26 26.09
C VAL A 78 18.68 -1.89 24.78
N PHE A 79 19.05 -3.17 24.81
CA PHE A 79 19.49 -3.89 23.62
C PHE A 79 18.38 -3.96 22.56
N GLY A 80 17.17 -4.37 22.93
CA GLY A 80 16.03 -4.43 22.01
C GLY A 80 15.67 -3.06 21.42
N PHE A 81 15.77 -1.99 22.22
CA PHE A 81 15.58 -0.63 21.72
C PHE A 81 16.66 -0.25 20.69
N MET A 82 17.93 -0.50 21.00
CA MET A 82 19.05 -0.20 20.09
C MET A 82 18.91 -0.96 18.76
N VAL A 83 18.56 -2.24 18.80
CA VAL A 83 18.35 -3.06 17.60
C VAL A 83 17.18 -2.52 16.78
N GLY A 84 16.04 -2.25 17.41
CA GLY A 84 14.86 -1.71 16.72
C GLY A 84 15.13 -0.33 16.10
N TRP A 85 15.82 0.54 16.83
CA TRP A 85 16.22 1.86 16.37
C TRP A 85 17.20 1.77 15.19
N LEU A 86 18.25 0.96 15.31
CA LEU A 86 19.26 0.79 14.26
C LEU A 86 18.64 0.20 12.99
N TYR A 87 17.80 -0.82 13.12
CA TYR A 87 17.07 -1.41 12.00
C TYR A 87 16.21 -0.37 11.29
N THR A 88 15.39 0.37 12.05
CA THR A 88 14.53 1.42 11.50
C THR A 88 15.35 2.52 10.83
N TRP A 89 16.47 2.91 11.42
CA TRP A 89 17.38 3.90 10.86
C TRP A 89 18.00 3.43 9.53
N LEU A 90 18.47 2.17 9.45
CA LEU A 90 19.03 1.61 8.22
C LEU A 90 17.99 1.54 7.09
N ILE A 91 16.76 1.14 7.40
CA ILE A 91 15.66 1.12 6.44
C ILE A 91 15.32 2.53 5.98
N ASN A 92 15.16 3.48 6.91
CA ASN A 92 14.90 4.88 6.56
C ASN A 92 16.03 5.49 5.74
N LYS A 93 17.29 5.11 5.98
CA LYS A 93 18.43 5.53 5.16
C LYS A 93 18.29 4.98 3.74
N LYS A 94 17.96 3.70 3.55
CA LYS A 94 17.72 3.12 2.22
C LYS A 94 16.55 3.81 1.50
N VAL A 95 15.46 4.10 2.21
CA VAL A 95 14.31 4.81 1.66
C VAL A 95 14.67 6.25 1.27
N ARG A 96 15.44 6.96 2.11
CA ARG A 96 15.96 8.30 1.78
C ARG A 96 16.93 8.27 0.62
N GLN A 97 17.78 7.26 0.55
CA GLN A 97 18.72 7.07 -0.54
C GLN A 97 17.96 6.77 -1.84
N ALA A 98 16.97 5.88 -1.84
CA ALA A 98 16.09 5.70 -2.98
C ALA A 98 15.40 7.02 -3.37
N ALA A 99 14.89 7.78 -2.40
CA ALA A 99 14.33 9.11 -2.65
C ALA A 99 15.37 10.15 -3.12
N GLN A 100 16.67 9.91 -2.92
CA GLN A 100 17.77 10.75 -3.40
C GLN A 100 18.25 10.31 -4.79
N ASP A 101 18.36 9.01 -5.04
CA ASP A 101 18.71 8.39 -6.31
C ASP A 101 17.59 8.62 -7.36
N VAL A 102 16.35 8.83 -6.89
CA VAL A 102 15.24 9.41 -7.67
C VAL A 102 15.60 10.74 -8.35
N PHE A 103 16.63 11.46 -7.88
CA PHE A 103 17.09 12.70 -8.47
C PHE A 103 18.17 12.54 -9.55
N ASP A 104 18.49 11.32 -10.00
CA ASP A 104 19.17 11.12 -11.30
C ASP A 104 18.18 11.34 -12.48
N TYR A 105 17.30 12.33 -12.32
CA TYR A 105 16.41 12.81 -13.36
C TYR A 105 17.25 13.61 -14.36
N ASP A 106 17.37 13.09 -15.57
CA ASP A 106 17.99 13.77 -16.69
C ASP A 106 16.94 14.63 -17.41
N PRO A 107 16.99 15.97 -17.28
CA PRO A 107 16.06 16.88 -17.93
C PRO A 107 16.29 16.98 -19.44
N THR A 108 17.14 16.14 -20.03
CA THR A 108 17.28 16.03 -21.49
C THR A 108 16.53 14.83 -22.05
N GLN A 109 16.14 13.87 -21.20
CA GLN A 109 15.46 12.65 -21.61
C GLN A 109 13.95 12.82 -21.53
N THR A 110 13.24 12.21 -22.49
CA THR A 110 11.77 12.08 -22.46
C THR A 110 11.34 11.04 -21.42
N VAL A 111 12.11 9.96 -21.29
CA VAL A 111 11.85 8.85 -20.36
C VAL A 111 13.02 8.75 -19.39
N ASN A 112 12.72 8.85 -18.10
CA ASN A 112 13.71 8.65 -17.04
C ASN A 112 13.30 7.41 -16.22
N VAL A 113 14.23 6.48 -16.04
CA VAL A 113 14.03 5.30 -15.19
C VAL A 113 14.56 5.61 -13.80
N ILE A 114 13.66 6.02 -12.92
CA ILE A 114 13.95 6.35 -11.52
C ILE A 114 14.41 5.11 -10.74
N GLN A 115 13.74 3.99 -10.97
CA GLN A 115 14.08 2.72 -10.36
C GLN A 115 13.83 1.61 -11.38
N ALA A 116 14.84 0.84 -11.73
CA ALA A 116 14.72 -0.20 -12.75
C ALA A 116 13.81 -1.36 -12.33
N GLY A 117 13.72 -1.62 -11.03
CA GLY A 117 13.04 -2.77 -10.44
C GLY A 117 13.86 -4.06 -10.59
N GLU A 118 13.81 -4.90 -9.56
CA GLU A 118 14.39 -6.25 -9.58
C GLU A 118 13.46 -7.26 -10.28
N GLY A 119 14.05 -8.22 -11.00
CA GLY A 119 13.35 -9.27 -11.76
C GLY A 119 13.23 -8.98 -13.25
N ASP A 120 12.78 -9.98 -14.03
CA ASP A 120 12.68 -9.86 -15.50
C ASP A 120 11.52 -8.95 -15.96
N GLU A 121 10.43 -8.96 -15.19
CA GLU A 121 9.21 -8.17 -15.43
C GLU A 121 8.76 -7.45 -14.16
N PRO A 122 9.50 -6.44 -13.69
CA PRO A 122 9.14 -5.69 -12.48
C PRO A 122 7.78 -5.01 -12.64
N TYR A 123 7.07 -4.83 -11.52
CA TYR A 123 5.76 -4.15 -11.52
C TYR A 123 5.98 -2.66 -11.82
N THR A 124 5.49 -2.20 -12.98
CA THR A 124 5.90 -0.93 -13.56
C THR A 124 4.85 0.15 -13.29
N ILE A 125 5.25 1.18 -12.56
CA ILE A 125 4.47 2.40 -12.32
C ILE A 125 5.09 3.53 -13.14
N VAL A 126 4.28 4.12 -14.02
CA VAL A 126 4.69 5.23 -14.87
C VAL A 126 4.09 6.52 -14.34
N LEU A 127 4.89 7.57 -14.12
CA LEU A 127 4.42 8.91 -13.81
C LEU A 127 4.60 9.79 -15.05
N VAL A 128 3.51 10.21 -15.68
CA VAL A 128 3.54 10.91 -16.98
C VAL A 128 2.97 12.31 -16.86
N ALA A 129 3.68 13.31 -17.40
CA ALA A 129 3.15 14.66 -17.54
C ALA A 129 2.00 14.64 -18.55
N ASN A 130 0.82 15.13 -18.17
CA ASN A 130 -0.29 15.27 -19.07
C ASN A 130 0.02 16.38 -20.09
N PRO A 131 0.00 16.13 -21.41
CA PRO A 131 0.18 17.20 -22.40
C PRO A 131 -1.06 18.06 -22.59
N ALA A 132 -2.24 17.45 -22.51
CA ALA A 132 -3.50 18.10 -22.84
C ALA A 132 -4.68 17.55 -22.04
N ILE A 133 -5.74 18.34 -21.90
CA ILE A 133 -6.98 17.96 -21.24
C ILE A 133 -8.09 17.99 -22.29
N LYS A 134 -8.84 16.89 -22.38
CA LYS A 134 -10.08 16.84 -23.18
C LYS A 134 -11.19 17.57 -22.42
N ARG A 135 -11.71 18.65 -22.99
CA ARG A 135 -12.80 19.45 -22.44
C ARG A 135 -14.14 18.76 -22.65
N HIS A 136 -15.15 19.19 -21.89
CA HIS A 136 -16.49 18.62 -22.01
C HIS A 136 -17.11 18.83 -23.40
N ASP A 137 -16.80 19.94 -24.06
CA ASP A 137 -17.25 20.26 -25.42
C ASP A 137 -16.51 19.47 -26.52
N GLY A 138 -15.57 18.59 -26.14
CA GLY A 138 -14.75 17.80 -27.05
C GLY A 138 -13.51 18.51 -27.58
N SER A 139 -13.29 19.79 -27.22
CA SER A 139 -12.04 20.50 -27.51
C SER A 139 -10.89 20.00 -26.63
N TYR A 140 -9.66 20.36 -27.01
CA TYR A 140 -8.44 19.99 -26.29
C TYR A 140 -7.72 21.25 -25.83
N GLU A 141 -7.36 21.29 -24.56
CA GLU A 141 -6.64 22.40 -23.93
C GLU A 141 -5.24 21.93 -23.53
N PRO A 142 -4.17 22.69 -23.80
CA PRO A 142 -2.83 22.38 -23.29
C PRO A 142 -2.82 22.34 -21.75
N ASP A 143 -2.21 21.32 -21.17
CA ASP A 143 -2.02 21.24 -19.73
C ASP A 143 -0.73 21.99 -19.33
N PRO A 144 -0.77 22.96 -18.40
CA PRO A 144 0.40 23.76 -18.04
C PRO A 144 1.61 22.95 -17.54
N ILE A 145 1.42 21.72 -17.07
CA ILE A 145 2.53 20.90 -16.56
C ILE A 145 3.58 20.58 -17.64
N ILE A 146 3.20 20.58 -18.92
CA ILE A 146 4.13 20.28 -20.01
C ILE A 146 5.13 21.42 -20.30
N GLU A 147 4.83 22.62 -19.78
CA GLU A 147 5.71 23.80 -19.86
C GLU A 147 6.47 24.05 -18.54
N ASP A 148 6.15 23.33 -17.46
CA ASP A 148 6.69 23.53 -16.11
C ASP A 148 7.28 22.21 -15.58
N GLU A 149 8.48 21.89 -16.06
CA GLU A 149 9.22 20.69 -15.70
C GLU A 149 9.55 20.65 -14.19
N ASP A 150 9.79 21.81 -13.57
CA ASP A 150 9.99 21.91 -12.12
C ASP A 150 8.72 21.49 -11.36
N LEU A 151 7.54 21.91 -11.82
CA LEU A 151 6.28 21.45 -11.26
C LEU A 151 6.11 19.94 -11.43
N PHE A 152 6.42 19.39 -12.60
CA PHE A 152 6.38 17.96 -12.82
C PHE A 152 7.28 17.20 -11.82
N VAL A 153 8.55 17.58 -11.69
CA VAL A 153 9.50 16.95 -10.76
C VAL A 153 9.05 17.08 -9.30
N ARG A 154 8.48 18.23 -8.90
CA ARG A 154 7.89 18.42 -7.56
C ARG A 154 6.75 17.43 -7.30
N VAL A 155 5.85 17.23 -8.27
CA VAL A 155 4.72 16.30 -8.13
C VAL A 155 5.18 14.85 -8.12
N VAL A 156 6.14 14.48 -8.98
CA VAL A 156 6.80 13.16 -8.93
C VAL A 156 7.39 12.91 -7.55
N THR A 157 8.14 13.88 -7.02
CA THR A 157 8.73 13.80 -5.67
C THR A 157 7.65 13.60 -4.59
N ARG A 158 6.51 14.30 -4.69
CA ARG A 158 5.37 14.10 -3.78
C ARG A 158 4.82 12.68 -3.86
N CYS A 159 4.66 12.12 -5.06
CA CYS A 159 4.18 10.74 -5.25
C CYS A 159 5.13 9.73 -4.60
N LEU A 160 6.43 9.91 -4.80
CA LEU A 160 7.44 9.01 -4.25
C LEU A 160 7.53 9.12 -2.73
N ARG A 161 7.39 10.32 -2.16
CA ARG A 161 7.25 10.50 -0.71
C ARG A 161 5.97 9.84 -0.17
N SER A 162 4.85 9.93 -0.89
CA SER A 162 3.61 9.23 -0.54
C SER A 162 3.83 7.72 -0.46
N PHE A 163 4.53 7.14 -1.43
CA PHE A 163 4.85 5.71 -1.46
C PHE A 163 5.82 5.31 -0.36
N ALA A 164 6.90 6.07 -0.17
CA ALA A 164 7.91 5.83 0.87
C ALA A 164 7.32 5.88 2.29
N ASN A 165 6.33 6.74 2.53
CA ASN A 165 5.65 6.85 3.82
C ASN A 165 4.56 5.79 4.02
N ASN A 166 4.14 5.11 2.95
CA ASN A 166 3.17 4.03 3.05
C ASN A 166 3.82 2.74 3.57
N GLU A 167 3.19 2.11 4.56
CA GLU A 167 3.74 0.92 5.20
C GLU A 167 3.87 -0.31 4.30
N LEU A 168 3.00 -0.44 3.30
CA LEU A 168 3.00 -1.52 2.33
C LEU A 168 4.04 -1.31 1.22
N LEU A 169 4.17 -0.10 0.69
CA LEU A 169 5.06 0.12 -0.44
C LEU A 169 6.54 0.18 -0.03
N ARG A 170 6.85 0.40 1.24
CA ARG A 170 8.23 0.42 1.77
C ARG A 170 8.79 -0.96 2.15
N LEU A 171 8.04 -2.03 1.93
CA LEU A 171 8.48 -3.37 2.29
C LEU A 171 9.70 -3.80 1.47
N PRO A 172 10.69 -4.46 2.07
CA PRO A 172 11.91 -4.87 1.37
C PRO A 172 11.64 -5.87 0.24
N GLU A 173 10.55 -6.63 0.30
CA GLU A 173 10.11 -7.55 -0.75
C GLU A 173 9.24 -6.90 -1.84
N ILE A 174 8.80 -5.65 -1.65
CA ILE A 174 8.00 -4.89 -2.61
C ILE A 174 8.84 -3.80 -3.26
N LEU A 175 9.36 -2.85 -2.47
CA LEU A 175 9.97 -1.62 -2.98
C LEU A 175 11.04 -1.89 -4.04
N PRO A 176 12.06 -2.76 -3.84
CA PRO A 176 13.13 -2.97 -4.82
C PRO A 176 12.66 -3.58 -6.14
N ARG A 177 11.49 -4.25 -6.14
CA ARG A 177 10.93 -4.94 -7.30
C ARG A 177 9.94 -4.08 -8.10
N LEU A 178 9.63 -2.88 -7.60
CA LEU A 178 8.87 -1.89 -8.36
C LEU A 178 9.78 -1.26 -9.42
N LYS A 179 9.29 -1.11 -10.64
CA LYS A 179 9.92 -0.27 -11.66
C LYS A 179 9.21 1.07 -11.68
N LEU A 180 9.95 2.14 -11.48
CA LEU A 180 9.43 3.51 -11.45
C LEU A 180 9.99 4.25 -12.64
N VAL A 181 9.10 4.76 -13.49
CA VAL A 181 9.46 5.46 -14.73
C VAL A 181 8.73 6.79 -14.77
N THR A 182 9.42 7.85 -15.17
CA THR A 182 8.79 9.13 -15.49
C THR A 182 8.82 9.39 -16.99
N VAL A 183 7.74 9.98 -17.51
CA VAL A 183 7.63 10.40 -18.90
C VAL A 183 7.29 11.89 -18.93
N PHE A 184 8.15 12.68 -19.55
CA PHE A 184 7.96 14.11 -19.77
C PHE A 184 8.19 14.40 -21.26
N ALA A 185 7.11 14.63 -22.02
CA ALA A 185 7.24 14.81 -23.46
C ALA A 185 7.97 16.11 -23.82
N ARG A 186 9.03 15.97 -24.62
CA ARG A 186 9.84 17.09 -25.11
C ARG A 186 9.57 17.38 -26.58
N GLU A 187 9.24 16.35 -27.35
CA GLU A 187 8.93 16.49 -28.77
C GLU A 187 7.63 17.27 -28.96
N GLU A 188 7.66 18.26 -29.85
CA GLU A 188 6.51 19.12 -30.11
C GLU A 188 5.25 18.32 -30.46
N ALA A 189 5.38 17.25 -31.25
CA ALA A 189 4.26 16.39 -31.64
C ALA A 189 3.53 15.76 -30.44
N GLN A 190 4.26 15.37 -29.39
CA GLN A 190 3.70 14.76 -28.17
C GLN A 190 3.12 15.79 -27.19
N ARG A 191 3.33 17.09 -27.46
CA ARG A 191 2.89 18.22 -26.62
C ARG A 191 1.65 18.92 -27.18
N ARG A 192 1.22 18.58 -28.41
CA ARG A 192 0.09 19.23 -29.07
C ARG A 192 -1.21 18.94 -28.32
N PRO A 193 -2.11 19.93 -28.17
CA PRO A 193 -3.45 19.73 -27.60
C PRO A 193 -4.35 19.03 -28.61
N GLU A 194 -4.22 17.71 -28.70
CA GLU A 194 -5.00 16.86 -29.59
C GLU A 194 -5.43 15.56 -28.90
N ASP A 195 -6.36 14.83 -29.53
CA ASP A 195 -6.97 13.63 -28.95
C ASP A 195 -5.95 12.58 -28.52
N ALA A 196 -4.89 12.37 -29.32
CA ALA A 196 -3.85 11.37 -29.05
C ALA A 196 -2.99 11.70 -27.82
N ASN A 197 -2.95 12.98 -27.42
CA ASN A 197 -2.09 13.46 -26.33
C ASN A 197 -2.88 13.87 -25.08
N ALA A 198 -4.20 13.96 -25.15
CA ALA A 198 -5.01 14.27 -23.98
C ALA A 198 -5.20 13.02 -23.11
N LEU A 199 -4.50 12.92 -21.98
CA LEU A 199 -4.55 11.72 -21.11
C LEU A 199 -5.63 11.85 -20.02
N CYS A 200 -6.00 13.09 -19.71
CA CYS A 200 -7.09 13.42 -18.80
C CYS A 200 -8.28 14.05 -19.54
N GLN A 201 -9.43 14.03 -18.88
CA GLN A 201 -10.63 14.73 -19.31
C GLN A 201 -11.27 15.51 -18.17
N GLU A 202 -11.96 16.58 -18.53
CA GLU A 202 -12.80 17.35 -17.63
C GLU A 202 -14.06 16.57 -17.28
N VAL A 203 -14.40 16.54 -15.99
CA VAL A 203 -15.70 16.10 -15.51
C VAL A 203 -16.59 17.34 -15.35
N PRO A 204 -17.71 17.44 -16.08
CA PRO A 204 -18.56 18.64 -16.11
C PRO A 204 -18.96 19.10 -14.72
N GLU A 205 -18.90 20.41 -14.48
CA GLU A 205 -19.35 21.04 -13.24
C GLU A 205 -18.61 20.58 -11.97
N THR A 206 -17.44 19.94 -12.11
CA THR A 206 -16.61 19.52 -10.97
C THR A 206 -15.21 20.13 -11.01
N ILE A 207 -14.49 19.93 -9.91
CA ILE A 207 -13.06 20.21 -9.74
C ILE A 207 -12.20 18.94 -9.86
N ILE A 208 -12.79 17.85 -10.36
CA ILE A 208 -12.16 16.53 -10.46
C ILE A 208 -11.46 16.41 -11.81
N LEU A 209 -10.19 16.00 -11.76
CA LEU A 209 -9.47 15.54 -12.94
C LEU A 209 -9.72 14.05 -13.10
N ALA A 210 -10.30 13.64 -14.23
CA ALA A 210 -10.52 12.23 -14.53
C ALA A 210 -9.51 11.70 -15.56
N PRO A 211 -9.01 10.47 -15.41
CA PRO A 211 -8.39 9.77 -16.53
C PRO A 211 -9.42 9.59 -17.66
N ARG A 212 -8.95 9.63 -18.91
CA ARG A 212 -9.79 9.25 -20.04
C ARG A 212 -10.27 7.80 -19.97
N PRO A 213 -11.48 7.48 -20.46
CA PRO A 213 -11.98 6.11 -20.52
C PRO A 213 -11.23 5.25 -21.54
N GLU A 214 -10.65 5.86 -22.57
CA GLU A 214 -9.95 5.17 -23.64
C GLU A 214 -8.50 4.82 -23.23
N THR A 215 -8.34 4.16 -22.07
CA THR A 215 -7.02 3.84 -21.49
C THR A 215 -6.11 3.09 -22.46
N ASP A 216 -6.61 2.05 -23.13
CA ASP A 216 -5.82 1.19 -24.02
C ASP A 216 -5.36 1.88 -25.30
N SER A 217 -6.23 2.71 -25.88
CA SER A 217 -6.01 3.31 -27.20
C SER A 217 -5.34 4.67 -27.14
N VAL A 218 -5.48 5.40 -26.03
CA VAL A 218 -4.88 6.74 -25.88
C VAL A 218 -3.76 6.70 -24.86
N ILE A 219 -4.07 6.44 -23.59
CA ILE A 219 -3.12 6.63 -22.49
C ILE A 219 -1.95 5.64 -22.58
N TYR A 220 -2.26 4.35 -22.78
CA TYR A 220 -1.25 3.32 -22.91
C TYR A 220 -0.42 3.48 -24.18
N GLN A 221 -1.04 3.83 -25.32
CA GLN A 221 -0.30 4.08 -26.56
C GLN A 221 0.63 5.28 -26.43
N TYR A 222 0.20 6.35 -25.76
CA TYR A 222 1.05 7.52 -25.51
C TYR A 222 2.32 7.13 -24.75
N VAL A 223 2.17 6.40 -23.63
CA VAL A 223 3.29 5.92 -22.81
C VAL A 223 4.18 4.93 -23.58
N LYS A 224 3.58 4.05 -24.40
CA LYS A 224 4.29 3.10 -25.25
C LYS A 224 5.12 3.81 -26.33
N ASN A 225 4.54 4.80 -27.00
CA ASN A 225 5.20 5.61 -28.02
C ASN A 225 6.32 6.47 -27.45
N ALA A 226 6.24 6.85 -26.18
CA ALA A 226 7.34 7.50 -25.46
C ALA A 226 8.53 6.56 -25.19
N GLY A 227 8.38 5.25 -25.38
CA GLY A 227 9.45 4.26 -25.17
C GLY A 227 9.28 3.39 -23.93
N VAL A 228 8.10 3.40 -23.29
CA VAL A 228 7.79 2.53 -22.15
C VAL A 228 6.88 1.40 -22.61
N PRO A 229 7.43 0.21 -22.95
CA PRO A 229 6.69 -0.81 -23.68
C PRO A 229 5.56 -1.48 -22.89
N TYR A 230 5.57 -1.35 -21.56
CA TYR A 230 4.59 -1.95 -20.66
C TYR A 230 4.46 -1.13 -19.37
N ALA A 231 3.24 -1.03 -18.84
CA ALA A 231 2.93 -0.39 -17.58
C ALA A 231 1.82 -1.18 -16.87
N ASP A 232 1.92 -1.29 -15.54
CA ASP A 232 0.84 -1.85 -14.73
C ASP A 232 -0.10 -0.74 -14.22
N VAL A 233 0.50 0.40 -13.84
CA VAL A 233 -0.21 1.60 -13.39
C VAL A 233 0.42 2.83 -14.05
N ILE A 234 -0.43 3.74 -14.51
CA ILE A 234 -0.03 5.04 -15.08
C ILE A 234 -0.61 6.15 -14.20
N MET A 235 0.25 6.98 -13.62
CA MET A 235 -0.11 8.17 -12.88
C MET A 235 0.08 9.39 -13.80
N VAL A 236 -1.02 9.90 -14.32
CA VAL A 236 -1.07 11.09 -15.17
C VAL A 236 -1.07 12.33 -14.28
N LEU A 237 -0.06 13.18 -14.42
CA LEU A 237 0.13 14.37 -13.60
C LEU A 237 -0.34 15.61 -14.36
N SER A 238 -1.16 16.45 -13.74
CA SER A 238 -1.69 17.69 -14.35
C SER A 238 -1.32 18.93 -13.55
N GLY A 239 -0.96 20.00 -14.25
CA GLY A 239 -0.64 21.31 -13.71
C GLY A 239 -1.80 22.29 -13.79
N HIS A 240 -2.98 21.82 -14.23
CA HIS A 240 -4.13 22.69 -14.44
C HIS A 240 -4.79 23.10 -13.11
N LYS A 241 -4.78 24.41 -12.82
CA LYS A 241 -5.19 24.99 -11.52
C LYS A 241 -6.66 24.76 -11.14
N ARG A 242 -7.54 24.53 -12.11
CA ARG A 242 -8.97 24.30 -11.86
C ARG A 242 -9.24 22.93 -11.23
N PHE A 243 -8.44 21.93 -11.59
CA PHE A 243 -8.70 20.54 -11.19
C PHE A 243 -7.81 20.21 -10.01
N ILE A 244 -8.35 20.37 -8.81
CA ILE A 244 -7.62 20.18 -7.54
C ILE A 244 -7.92 18.83 -6.88
N GLN A 245 -8.87 18.06 -7.43
CA GLN A 245 -9.17 16.71 -6.97
C GLN A 245 -8.65 15.69 -7.98
N SER A 246 -8.01 14.65 -7.44
CA SER A 246 -7.50 13.52 -8.19
C SER A 246 -8.59 12.45 -8.31
N SER A 247 -8.43 11.53 -9.26
CA SER A 247 -9.26 10.33 -9.33
C SER A 247 -8.53 9.23 -10.08
N ALA A 248 -9.06 8.01 -10.02
CA ALA A 248 -8.45 6.87 -10.66
C ALA A 248 -9.47 5.97 -11.37
N ARG A 249 -8.94 5.20 -12.31
CA ARG A 249 -9.60 4.09 -13.00
C ARG A 249 -8.84 2.82 -12.71
N PHE A 250 -9.61 1.78 -12.40
CA PHE A 250 -9.12 0.42 -12.14
C PHE A 250 -8.34 -0.16 -13.32
N THR A 251 -7.43 -1.09 -13.03
CA THR A 251 -6.88 -2.01 -14.04
C THR A 251 -8.01 -2.86 -14.64
N GLN A 252 -7.81 -3.35 -15.87
CA GLN A 252 -8.53 -4.53 -16.36
C GLN A 252 -7.55 -5.67 -16.50
N GLU A 253 -7.87 -6.79 -15.87
CA GLU A 253 -6.97 -7.93 -15.83
C GLU A 253 -7.11 -8.79 -17.08
N ALA A 254 -6.02 -9.46 -17.44
CA ALA A 254 -6.08 -10.48 -18.48
C ALA A 254 -6.94 -11.64 -17.99
N ARG A 255 -7.88 -12.11 -18.81
CA ARG A 255 -8.78 -13.18 -18.42
C ARG A 255 -8.05 -14.50 -18.41
N LYS A 256 -8.58 -15.46 -17.66
CA LYS A 256 -8.06 -16.83 -17.63
C LYS A 256 -8.14 -17.48 -19.02
N GLU A 257 -9.16 -17.13 -19.80
CA GLU A 257 -9.31 -17.64 -21.17
C GLU A 257 -8.28 -17.06 -22.15
N ASP A 258 -7.71 -15.88 -21.86
CA ASP A 258 -6.81 -15.19 -22.78
C ASP A 258 -5.43 -15.85 -22.86
N SER A 259 -4.99 -16.56 -21.81
CA SER A 259 -3.75 -17.33 -21.82
C SER A 259 -3.64 -18.29 -20.63
N PRO A 260 -3.17 -19.54 -20.81
CA PRO A 260 -2.78 -20.43 -19.70
C PRO A 260 -1.68 -19.86 -18.79
N ALA A 261 -0.95 -18.83 -19.26
CA ALA A 261 0.04 -18.10 -18.47
C ALA A 261 -0.59 -17.05 -17.53
N ASN A 262 -1.89 -16.72 -17.67
CA ASN A 262 -2.62 -15.84 -16.76
C ASN A 262 -3.06 -16.55 -15.47
N GLN A 263 -2.26 -17.49 -14.97
CA GLN A 263 -2.48 -18.21 -13.71
C GLN A 263 -2.19 -17.31 -12.51
N GLY A 264 -3.00 -16.28 -12.29
CA GLY A 264 -2.87 -15.48 -11.09
C GLY A 264 -3.08 -16.29 -9.80
N GLN A 265 -2.84 -15.65 -8.66
CA GLN A 265 -3.05 -16.27 -7.37
C GLN A 265 -4.56 -16.23 -7.05
N PRO A 266 -5.23 -17.39 -6.90
CA PRO A 266 -6.63 -17.40 -6.50
C PRO A 266 -6.78 -16.81 -5.10
N PHE A 267 -7.87 -16.09 -4.88
CA PHE A 267 -8.26 -15.63 -3.55
C PHE A 267 -9.78 -15.68 -3.42
N ARG A 268 -10.25 -15.71 -2.18
CA ARG A 268 -11.66 -15.64 -1.84
C ARG A 268 -11.92 -14.47 -0.91
N PHE A 269 -13.03 -13.80 -1.15
CA PHE A 269 -13.53 -12.75 -0.29
C PHE A 269 -15.04 -12.86 -0.20
N SER A 270 -15.57 -12.85 1.02
CA SER A 270 -17.01 -12.89 1.25
C SER A 270 -17.39 -12.00 2.42
N PHE A 271 -18.51 -11.31 2.26
CA PHE A 271 -19.17 -10.57 3.32
C PHE A 271 -20.06 -11.47 4.19
N THR A 272 -20.34 -12.70 3.76
CA THR A 272 -21.23 -13.65 4.43
C THR A 272 -20.45 -14.66 5.27
N GLU A 273 -21.14 -15.34 6.18
CA GLU A 273 -20.54 -16.44 6.93
C GLU A 273 -20.23 -17.65 6.04
N ASN A 274 -21.05 -17.86 4.99
CA ASN A 274 -20.89 -18.92 4.02
C ASN A 274 -19.79 -18.57 3.02
N PHE A 275 -18.60 -19.09 3.28
CA PHE A 275 -17.45 -18.86 2.43
C PHE A 275 -17.51 -19.65 1.12
N ASP A 276 -18.34 -20.70 1.04
CA ASP A 276 -18.41 -21.65 -0.07
C ASP A 276 -19.27 -21.18 -1.26
N ASP A 277 -19.71 -19.93 -1.26
CA ASP A 277 -20.37 -19.32 -2.42
C ASP A 277 -19.42 -19.31 -3.65
N PRO A 278 -19.83 -19.86 -4.81
CA PRO A 278 -19.01 -19.88 -6.02
C PRO A 278 -18.63 -18.49 -6.55
N VAL A 279 -19.36 -17.43 -6.18
CA VAL A 279 -19.00 -16.02 -6.51
C VAL A 279 -17.69 -15.59 -5.83
N ASN A 280 -17.20 -16.35 -4.85
CA ASN A 280 -16.00 -16.02 -4.10
C ASN A 280 -14.69 -16.39 -4.81
N GLY A 281 -14.71 -17.10 -5.94
CA GLY A 281 -13.48 -17.49 -6.65
C GLY A 281 -12.92 -16.37 -7.51
N ARG A 282 -12.07 -15.49 -6.95
CA ARG A 282 -11.37 -14.43 -7.69
C ARG A 282 -9.90 -14.75 -7.86
N ILE A 283 -9.22 -14.00 -8.72
CA ILE A 283 -7.81 -14.22 -9.03
C ILE A 283 -7.09 -12.88 -9.03
N HIS A 284 -5.96 -12.79 -8.33
CA HIS A 284 -4.99 -11.71 -8.56
C HIS A 284 -4.22 -12.02 -9.83
N ALA A 285 -4.61 -11.49 -10.99
CA ALA A 285 -3.91 -11.82 -12.23
C ALA A 285 -2.47 -11.30 -12.23
N TYR A 286 -1.54 -12.06 -12.83
CA TYR A 286 -0.14 -11.65 -12.96
C TYR A 286 0.06 -10.40 -13.81
N CYS A 287 -0.74 -10.27 -14.87
CA CYS A 287 -0.65 -9.18 -15.85
C CYS A 287 -1.92 -8.33 -15.81
N ALA A 288 -1.75 -7.02 -15.95
CA ALA A 288 -2.83 -6.16 -16.41
C ALA A 288 -2.91 -6.25 -17.94
N ARG A 289 -4.12 -6.40 -18.50
CA ARG A 289 -4.38 -6.22 -19.94
C ARG A 289 -4.46 -4.73 -20.24
N VAL A 290 -5.11 -3.99 -19.35
CA VAL A 290 -5.27 -2.54 -19.39
C VAL A 290 -4.66 -1.98 -18.11
N PRO A 291 -3.67 -1.08 -18.18
CA PRO A 291 -3.09 -0.50 -16.98
C PRO A 291 -4.14 0.26 -16.17
N GLY A 292 -3.99 0.24 -14.86
CA GLY A 292 -4.72 1.17 -14.00
C GLY A 292 -4.26 2.59 -14.24
N VAL A 293 -5.13 3.58 -14.11
CA VAL A 293 -4.75 4.97 -14.35
C VAL A 293 -5.20 5.87 -13.21
N ALA A 294 -4.28 6.64 -12.65
CA ALA A 294 -4.58 7.71 -11.69
C ALA A 294 -4.33 9.07 -12.34
N ALA A 295 -5.29 9.98 -12.30
CA ALA A 295 -5.10 11.38 -12.69
C ALA A 295 -4.86 12.21 -11.42
N LEU A 296 -3.65 12.73 -11.28
CA LEU A 296 -3.21 13.47 -10.10
C LEU A 296 -3.08 14.96 -10.38
N SER A 297 -3.72 15.76 -9.53
CA SER A 297 -3.51 17.20 -9.54
C SER A 297 -2.17 17.58 -8.92
N ALA A 298 -1.42 18.47 -9.57
CA ALA A 298 -0.25 19.12 -8.98
C ALA A 298 -0.59 20.02 -7.79
N TRP A 299 -1.86 20.43 -7.68
CA TRP A 299 -2.35 21.38 -6.68
C TRP A 299 -2.98 20.70 -5.46
N ASP A 300 -3.06 19.37 -5.45
CA ASP A 300 -3.42 18.60 -4.26
C ASP A 300 -2.21 18.45 -3.32
N ASP A 301 -2.13 19.21 -2.25
CA ASP A 301 -1.00 19.18 -1.32
C ASP A 301 -1.01 17.98 -0.36
N ARG A 302 -2.08 17.16 -0.38
CA ARG A 302 -2.22 16.03 0.54
C ARG A 302 -1.23 14.93 0.17
N LEU A 303 -0.33 14.66 1.10
CA LEU A 303 0.75 13.68 0.92
C LEU A 303 0.24 12.27 0.62
N LYS A 304 -0.97 11.90 1.07
CA LYS A 304 -1.53 10.56 0.87
C LYS A 304 -2.23 10.36 -0.47
N THR A 305 -2.64 11.43 -1.17
CA THR A 305 -3.46 11.29 -2.38
C THR A 305 -2.80 10.36 -3.41
N PRO A 306 -1.49 10.46 -3.70
CA PRO A 306 -0.88 9.55 -4.67
C PRO A 306 -1.00 8.06 -4.30
N VAL A 307 -0.82 7.69 -3.03
CA VAL A 307 -0.95 6.28 -2.62
C VAL A 307 -2.40 5.81 -2.57
N HIS A 308 -3.31 6.72 -2.23
CA HIS A 308 -4.75 6.50 -2.30
C HIS A 308 -5.20 6.20 -3.75
N GLU A 309 -4.88 7.07 -4.70
CA GLU A 309 -5.23 6.86 -6.11
C GLU A 309 -4.51 5.66 -6.72
N PHE A 310 -3.30 5.36 -6.25
CA PHE A 310 -2.60 4.14 -6.61
C PHE A 310 -3.38 2.89 -6.21
N ALA A 311 -4.00 2.86 -5.02
CA ALA A 311 -4.80 1.71 -4.58
C ALA A 311 -6.02 1.46 -5.48
N HIS A 312 -6.70 2.54 -5.90
CA HIS A 312 -7.75 2.45 -6.91
C HIS A 312 -7.18 1.98 -8.24
N ALA A 313 -6.14 2.63 -8.76
CA ALA A 313 -5.56 2.29 -10.04
C ALA A 313 -5.11 0.82 -10.09
N MET A 314 -4.44 0.30 -9.06
CA MET A 314 -3.96 -1.08 -9.04
C MET A 314 -5.07 -2.13 -8.85
N SER A 315 -6.27 -1.74 -8.40
CA SER A 315 -7.42 -2.63 -8.22
C SER A 315 -8.02 -3.06 -9.57
N SER A 316 -9.02 -3.95 -9.58
CA SER A 316 -9.63 -4.46 -10.81
C SER A 316 -11.15 -4.45 -10.72
N VAL A 317 -11.79 -4.06 -11.83
CA VAL A 317 -13.25 -4.10 -11.93
C VAL A 317 -13.79 -5.53 -11.81
N GLU A 318 -13.04 -6.51 -12.31
CA GLU A 318 -13.44 -7.93 -12.35
C GLU A 318 -13.00 -8.70 -11.09
N ASN A 319 -11.81 -8.42 -10.59
CA ASN A 319 -11.12 -9.27 -9.62
C ASN A 319 -10.92 -8.63 -8.25
N GLY A 320 -11.60 -7.53 -7.95
CA GLY A 320 -11.58 -6.90 -6.63
C GLY A 320 -11.27 -5.41 -6.73
N ALA A 321 -12.25 -4.61 -6.31
CA ALA A 321 -12.18 -3.17 -6.33
C ALA A 321 -12.05 -2.62 -4.91
N ILE A 322 -11.01 -1.82 -4.68
CA ILE A 322 -11.00 -0.89 -3.55
C ILE A 322 -11.63 0.40 -4.05
N VAL A 323 -12.69 0.87 -3.41
CA VAL A 323 -13.39 2.11 -3.78
C VAL A 323 -13.18 3.17 -2.72
N ASP A 324 -13.47 4.41 -3.11
CA ASP A 324 -13.46 5.53 -2.20
C ASP A 324 -14.43 5.34 -1.03
N GLU A 325 -14.16 6.07 0.04
CA GLU A 325 -15.03 6.13 1.19
C GLU A 325 -16.36 6.84 0.88
N TYR A 326 -17.42 6.03 0.77
CA TYR A 326 -18.78 6.27 1.29
C TYR A 326 -19.62 7.45 0.79
N LEU A 327 -20.32 7.21 -0.32
CA LEU A 327 -21.61 7.85 -0.56
C LEU A 327 -22.73 6.98 0.08
N ASP A 328 -23.66 7.62 0.77
CA ASP A 328 -24.83 6.95 1.39
C ASP A 328 -25.80 6.37 0.38
N SER A 329 -25.82 6.97 -0.80
CA SER A 329 -26.43 6.38 -1.98
C SER A 329 -25.37 5.60 -2.73
N TYR A 330 -25.50 4.28 -2.71
CA TYR A 330 -25.08 3.51 -3.87
C TYR A 330 -25.80 4.10 -5.09
N VAL A 331 -25.06 4.79 -5.93
CA VAL A 331 -25.59 5.30 -7.19
C VAL A 331 -25.52 4.11 -8.14
N GLU A 332 -26.62 3.36 -8.21
CA GLU A 332 -26.73 2.13 -8.99
C GLU A 332 -26.25 2.33 -10.43
N SER A 333 -26.51 3.49 -11.03
CA SER A 333 -26.05 3.79 -12.39
C SER A 333 -24.53 3.87 -12.55
N THR A 334 -23.76 4.22 -11.52
CA THR A 334 -22.29 4.38 -11.63
C THR A 334 -21.52 3.19 -11.05
N GLU A 335 -22.11 2.47 -10.10
CA GLU A 335 -21.41 1.40 -9.36
C GLU A 335 -22.03 0.00 -9.54
N ALA A 336 -23.11 -0.15 -10.32
CA ALA A 336 -23.74 -1.46 -10.61
C ALA A 336 -22.76 -2.55 -11.04
N ALA A 337 -21.82 -2.19 -11.90
CA ALA A 337 -20.84 -3.14 -12.41
C ALA A 337 -19.86 -3.63 -11.32
N LEU A 338 -19.67 -2.86 -10.24
CA LEU A 338 -18.67 -3.12 -9.21
C LEU A 338 -19.25 -3.69 -7.92
N HIS A 339 -20.57 -3.63 -7.73
CA HIS A 339 -21.23 -3.99 -6.46
C HIS A 339 -20.72 -5.32 -5.86
N ASN A 340 -20.58 -6.34 -6.68
CA ASN A 340 -20.16 -7.67 -6.24
C ASN A 340 -18.65 -7.85 -6.15
N THR A 341 -17.85 -6.86 -6.55
CA THR A 341 -16.37 -6.90 -6.55
C THR A 341 -15.73 -5.95 -5.54
N ILE A 342 -16.50 -5.01 -4.97
CA ILE A 342 -16.02 -4.09 -3.94
C ILE A 342 -15.58 -4.85 -2.68
N LEU A 343 -14.40 -4.49 -2.15
CA LEU A 343 -13.79 -5.18 -1.01
C LEU A 343 -13.94 -4.42 0.30
N ASN A 344 -13.85 -3.09 0.27
CA ASN A 344 -13.79 -2.25 1.46
C ASN A 344 -15.14 -1.59 1.83
N ARG A 345 -16.25 -2.03 1.22
CA ARG A 345 -17.60 -1.53 1.50
C ARG A 345 -18.59 -2.67 1.62
N LYS A 346 -19.33 -2.71 2.73
CA LYS A 346 -20.43 -3.66 2.94
C LYS A 346 -21.72 -2.92 3.24
N LEU A 347 -22.80 -3.29 2.56
CA LEU A 347 -24.14 -2.74 2.79
C LEU A 347 -24.85 -3.51 3.90
N ARG A 348 -25.69 -2.81 4.66
CA ARG A 348 -26.65 -3.44 5.58
C ARG A 348 -27.92 -3.82 4.80
N ALA A 349 -28.64 -4.85 5.27
CA ALA A 349 -29.92 -5.20 4.69
C ALA A 349 -30.93 -4.05 4.88
N ASN A 350 -30.96 -3.44 6.07
CA ASN A 350 -31.70 -2.21 6.35
C ASN A 350 -30.78 -1.13 6.96
N PRO A 351 -31.00 0.17 6.65
CA PRO A 351 -30.26 1.29 7.26
C PRO A 351 -30.37 1.40 8.78
N THR A 352 -31.36 0.74 9.39
CA THR A 352 -31.58 0.71 10.84
C THR A 352 -30.93 -0.48 11.53
N ASP A 353 -30.43 -1.47 10.78
CA ASP A 353 -29.82 -2.67 11.36
C ASP A 353 -28.50 -2.31 12.07
N PRO A 354 -28.14 -2.94 13.19
CA PRO A 354 -26.85 -2.68 13.83
C PRO A 354 -25.70 -3.03 12.88
N VAL A 355 -24.61 -2.26 12.95
CA VAL A 355 -23.36 -2.60 12.23
C VAL A 355 -22.91 -4.00 12.67
N PRO A 356 -22.82 -4.98 11.75
CA PRO A 356 -22.50 -6.35 12.13
C PRO A 356 -21.07 -6.42 12.65
N LYS A 357 -20.81 -7.36 13.57
CA LYS A 357 -19.49 -7.55 14.14
C LYS A 357 -18.45 -7.94 13.08
N LEU A 358 -18.80 -8.88 12.21
CA LEU A 358 -17.94 -9.35 11.13
C LEU A 358 -18.16 -8.50 9.87
N PHE A 359 -17.08 -7.87 9.40
CA PHE A 359 -17.07 -7.17 8.12
C PHE A 359 -17.02 -8.18 6.98
N GLY A 360 -15.99 -9.02 6.94
CA GLY A 360 -15.83 -10.02 5.90
C GLY A 360 -14.75 -11.05 6.22
N LYS A 361 -14.65 -12.04 5.36
CA LYS A 361 -13.64 -13.10 5.38
C LYS A 361 -12.81 -13.01 4.12
N TYR A 362 -11.51 -13.24 4.23
CA TYR A 362 -10.58 -13.27 3.10
C TYR A 362 -9.66 -14.48 3.19
N GLN A 363 -9.34 -15.10 2.05
CA GLN A 363 -8.45 -16.25 1.97
C GLN A 363 -7.60 -16.14 0.70
N LEU A 364 -6.27 -16.20 0.84
CA LEU A 364 -5.36 -16.29 -0.30
C LEU A 364 -5.06 -17.77 -0.60
N GLY A 365 -5.37 -18.23 -1.82
CA GLY A 365 -5.21 -19.62 -2.24
C GLY A 365 -5.82 -20.61 -1.25
N ASN A 366 -5.02 -21.59 -0.84
CA ASN A 366 -5.39 -22.58 0.18
C ASN A 366 -4.95 -22.17 1.60
N GLY A 367 -4.62 -20.89 1.81
CA GLY A 367 -4.19 -20.36 3.10
C GLY A 367 -5.32 -20.34 4.14
N PRO A 368 -5.03 -19.90 5.38
CA PRO A 368 -6.05 -19.75 6.41
C PRO A 368 -7.06 -18.67 6.03
N ILE A 369 -8.32 -18.86 6.44
CA ILE A 369 -9.35 -17.82 6.36
C ILE A 369 -9.06 -16.78 7.43
N VAL A 370 -8.99 -15.52 7.01
CA VAL A 370 -8.79 -14.36 7.89
C VAL A 370 -10.11 -13.62 8.02
N GLU A 371 -10.55 -13.38 9.26
CA GLU A 371 -11.72 -12.56 9.57
C GLU A 371 -11.32 -11.09 9.74
N TYR A 372 -12.15 -10.20 9.22
CA TYR A 372 -12.06 -8.75 9.40
C TYR A 372 -13.32 -8.29 10.10
N TYR A 373 -13.17 -7.57 11.20
CA TYR A 373 -14.30 -7.03 11.95
C TYR A 373 -14.68 -5.66 11.41
N SER A 374 -15.92 -5.24 11.66
CA SER A 374 -16.39 -3.91 11.26
C SER A 374 -15.93 -2.85 12.27
N ASP A 375 -15.66 -1.64 11.80
CA ASP A 375 -15.45 -0.49 12.68
C ASP A 375 -16.78 -0.07 13.34
N ARG A 376 -17.06 -0.63 14.53
CA ARG A 376 -18.26 -0.32 15.32
C ARG A 376 -18.07 0.89 16.24
N ALA A 377 -16.84 1.37 16.38
CA ALA A 377 -16.50 2.53 17.20
C ALA A 377 -16.59 3.84 16.40
N ARG A 378 -16.81 3.75 15.08
CA ARG A 378 -16.98 4.88 14.20
C ARG A 378 -18.27 5.64 14.54
N THR A 379 -18.13 6.67 15.37
CA THR A 379 -19.21 7.57 15.80
C THR A 379 -19.21 8.91 15.06
N ASP A 380 -18.34 9.07 14.05
CA ASP A 380 -17.95 10.36 13.48
C ASP A 380 -18.78 10.80 12.27
N LYS A 381 -19.85 10.08 11.89
CA LYS A 381 -20.64 10.41 10.69
C LYS A 381 -22.16 10.36 10.88
N GLU A 382 -22.83 10.92 9.89
CA GLU A 382 -24.22 11.38 9.87
C GLU A 382 -25.24 10.28 10.22
N PRO A 383 -26.41 10.63 10.81
CA PRO A 383 -27.41 9.65 11.25
C PRO A 383 -27.96 8.74 10.15
N ASP A 384 -27.87 9.14 8.89
CA ASP A 384 -28.35 8.43 7.70
C ASP A 384 -27.29 7.53 7.05
N TRP A 385 -26.12 7.41 7.65
CA TRP A 385 -24.99 6.68 7.11
C TRP A 385 -25.27 5.18 6.92
N ARG A 386 -25.30 4.68 5.68
CA ARG A 386 -25.80 3.30 5.40
C ARG A 386 -24.73 2.22 5.36
N SER A 387 -23.49 2.59 5.10
CA SER A 387 -22.38 1.68 4.85
C SER A 387 -21.44 1.59 6.06
N TYR A 388 -20.51 0.65 6.05
CA TYR A 388 -19.48 0.54 7.10
C TYR A 388 -18.20 -0.03 6.49
N VAL A 389 -17.09 0.09 7.22
CA VAL A 389 -15.75 -0.34 6.82
C VAL A 389 -15.18 -1.44 7.71
N PRO A 390 -14.11 -2.11 7.25
CA PRO A 390 -13.23 -2.87 8.12
C PRO A 390 -12.71 -2.03 9.30
N GLU A 391 -12.51 -2.68 10.43
CA GLU A 391 -11.93 -2.11 11.64
C GLU A 391 -10.53 -1.54 11.35
N LYS A 392 -10.30 -0.31 11.83
CA LYS A 392 -9.00 0.34 11.73
C LYS A 392 -8.01 -0.31 12.71
N PRO A 393 -6.75 -0.57 12.30
CA PRO A 393 -5.73 -1.10 13.21
C PRO A 393 -5.49 -0.21 14.45
N HIS A 394 -5.70 1.10 14.29
CA HIS A 394 -5.56 2.10 15.34
C HIS A 394 -6.70 3.12 15.22
N PRO A 395 -7.61 3.20 16.22
CA PRO A 395 -8.77 4.11 16.15
C PRO A 395 -8.41 5.59 15.99
N GLY A 396 -7.23 6.00 16.44
CA GLY A 396 -6.73 7.38 16.31
C GLY A 396 -5.99 7.68 15.00
N ILE A 397 -5.82 6.70 14.11
CA ILE A 397 -5.18 6.88 12.80
C ILE A 397 -6.22 6.65 11.73
N SER A 398 -6.31 7.58 10.79
CA SER A 398 -7.29 7.48 9.73
C SER A 398 -6.87 6.47 8.65
N CYS A 399 -7.86 5.92 7.96
CA CYS A 399 -7.63 5.12 6.78
C CYS A 399 -7.11 6.01 5.64
N ILE A 400 -6.26 5.46 4.76
CA ILE A 400 -5.84 6.13 3.51
C ILE A 400 -7.05 6.50 2.65
N MET A 401 -8.13 5.73 2.76
CA MET A 401 -9.40 5.99 2.07
C MET A 401 -10.26 7.06 2.76
N ASP A 402 -9.99 7.43 4.03
CA ASP A 402 -10.71 8.50 4.75
C ASP A 402 -10.24 9.91 4.35
N LEU A 403 -11.06 10.94 4.57
CA LEU A 403 -10.65 12.35 4.64
C LEU A 403 -9.84 12.65 5.93
N ALA A 404 -8.55 12.32 5.90
CA ALA A 404 -7.57 12.56 6.96
C ALA A 404 -6.44 13.50 6.60
N TYR A 405 -5.89 14.23 7.58
CA TYR A 405 -4.92 15.31 7.34
C TYR A 405 -3.47 15.04 7.79
N PHE A 406 -3.14 13.94 8.49
CA PHE A 406 -1.76 13.73 9.00
C PHE A 406 -1.30 12.27 8.96
N ASP A 407 -1.64 11.47 9.97
CA ASP A 407 -1.27 10.06 10.01
C ASP A 407 -2.32 9.21 9.29
N TYR A 408 -1.87 8.40 8.34
CA TYR A 408 -2.73 7.54 7.54
C TYR A 408 -2.15 6.14 7.38
N ARG A 409 -3.03 5.14 7.36
CA ARG A 409 -2.69 3.74 7.05
C ARG A 409 -3.82 3.08 6.30
N TYR A 410 -3.57 1.97 5.64
CA TYR A 410 -4.68 1.14 5.19
C TYR A 410 -5.35 0.49 6.39
N ASP A 411 -6.67 0.29 6.31
CA ASP A 411 -7.27 -0.72 7.17
C ASP A 411 -6.68 -2.09 6.84
N LYS A 412 -6.86 -3.04 7.76
CA LYS A 412 -6.21 -4.34 7.65
C LYS A 412 -6.62 -5.09 6.36
N LEU A 413 -7.87 -4.95 5.92
CA LEU A 413 -8.36 -5.63 4.73
C LEU A 413 -7.73 -5.05 3.47
N ILE A 414 -7.73 -3.73 3.32
CA ILE A 414 -7.11 -3.08 2.17
C ILE A 414 -5.61 -3.39 2.13
N PHE A 415 -4.92 -3.33 3.28
CA PHE A 415 -3.51 -3.68 3.38
C PHE A 415 -3.25 -5.10 2.89
N ASP A 416 -3.94 -6.09 3.45
CA ASP A 416 -3.70 -7.51 3.13
C ASP A 416 -4.07 -7.82 1.67
N PHE A 417 -5.14 -7.22 1.13
CA PHE A 417 -5.52 -7.36 -0.27
C PHE A 417 -4.45 -6.78 -1.22
N MET A 418 -4.02 -5.54 -0.98
CA MET A 418 -3.02 -4.89 -1.83
C MET A 418 -1.67 -5.61 -1.74
N TYR A 419 -1.29 -6.07 -0.54
CA TYR A 419 -0.07 -6.87 -0.34
C TYR A 419 -0.08 -8.14 -1.17
N ASP A 420 -1.14 -8.93 -1.08
CA ASP A 420 -1.25 -10.19 -1.81
C ASP A 420 -1.28 -9.96 -3.33
N ARG A 421 -1.97 -8.91 -3.76
CA ARG A 421 -2.04 -8.52 -5.17
C ARG A 421 -0.68 -8.09 -5.71
N LEU A 422 0.04 -7.23 -4.98
CA LEU A 422 1.38 -6.80 -5.36
C LEU A 422 2.34 -7.98 -5.40
N LEU A 423 2.38 -8.83 -4.36
CA LEU A 423 3.26 -10.00 -4.37
C LEU A 423 2.96 -10.92 -5.54
N THR A 424 1.68 -11.12 -5.88
CA THR A 424 1.30 -11.93 -7.03
C THR A 424 1.86 -11.32 -8.32
N LYS A 425 1.62 -10.03 -8.57
CA LYS A 425 2.12 -9.35 -9.77
C LYS A 425 3.65 -9.27 -9.82
N LEU A 426 4.31 -9.11 -8.68
CA LEU A 426 5.77 -9.09 -8.60
C LEU A 426 6.37 -10.45 -8.93
N ASN A 427 5.68 -11.56 -8.60
CA ASN A 427 6.13 -12.93 -8.85
C ASN A 427 5.77 -13.47 -10.25
N ARG A 428 5.31 -12.62 -11.17
CA ARG A 428 5.02 -13.00 -12.54
C ARG A 428 6.26 -13.44 -13.30
N SER A 429 6.12 -14.40 -14.22
CA SER A 429 7.21 -14.91 -15.06
C SER A 429 7.04 -14.47 -16.51
N GLY A 430 7.80 -13.48 -16.97
CA GLY A 430 8.21 -13.24 -18.36
C GLY A 430 7.15 -13.14 -19.48
N SER A 431 5.85 -13.18 -19.17
CA SER A 431 4.79 -13.38 -20.16
C SER A 431 3.93 -12.15 -20.41
N CYS A 432 4.04 -11.08 -19.62
CA CYS A 432 3.10 -9.95 -19.73
C CYS A 432 3.38 -9.03 -20.91
N ARG A 433 4.59 -9.05 -21.48
CA ARG A 433 4.95 -8.14 -22.58
C ARG A 433 4.35 -8.52 -23.95
N ASN A 434 3.82 -9.73 -24.09
CA ASN A 434 3.32 -10.26 -25.36
C ASN A 434 1.78 -10.29 -25.46
N SER A 435 1.07 -9.92 -24.39
CA SER A 435 -0.38 -9.74 -24.32
C SER A 435 -0.75 -8.29 -24.51
#